data_AF-A0A502YRK3-F1
#
_entry.id   AF-A0A502YRK3-F1
#
_cell.length_a   1.000
_cell.length_b   1.000
_cell.length_c   1.000
_cell.angle_alpha   90.00
_cell.angle_beta   90.00
_cell.angle_gamma   90.00
#
_symmetry.space_group_name_H-M   'P 1'
#
loop_
_entity.id
_entity.type
_entity.pdbx_description
1 polymer ?
#
loop_
_entity_poly.entity_id
_entity_poly.type
_entity_poly.pdbx_seq_one_letter_code
_entity_poly.pdbx_strand_id
1 'polypeptide(L)'
;MAYKHYTSCFLYPAGGKPYNEDDRLAFLAGQAVKILVITGLAAGIGFLAGPVGAVLAAAIAYLASATATIDKAAAEWLNHRLVCLDKDNPKCAVGIVSYNPFRSDLGAFDNDQYFDVVLMPHPTTEILNAETNQAALAAANRYNADGTVVTEFAAKITAHPANDILNDGFQGHELLFPRDDLKNDLGYAPADDHARWGLHCEAEGDFWIKMRQWAPAIVILLTAALVVTAAAAAAGASVGAAVGCAIGSFFLGALGCAIGSFLGGLLGGAIGGAIGGAASYYGAIKPVLQGLFNINPGDVEDANVGDKALGPIRLGDHVAVLGEHVYDGYHKGWHEFHPLMAVVKFDGAAGVDAKHYLQWDPDFPDTGTVPQKPPGEATDLAAQDMRDGLGSAAFRTRCENLRRTWCAMLHDAFDPETKRTQQGLEQRWTIHPMVDGCIPHERPPGPHIG
;
A
#
# COMPACT_ATOMS: atom_id res chain seq x y z
N MET A 1 -17.17 4.21 3.50
CA MET A 1 -15.99 3.61 4.15
C MET A 1 -14.94 4.70 4.24
N ALA A 2 -14.22 4.81 5.36
CA ALA A 2 -13.25 5.88 5.58
C ALA A 2 -11.94 5.68 4.80
N TYR A 3 -11.74 4.49 4.21
CA TYR A 3 -10.59 4.09 3.41
C TYR A 3 -11.03 3.26 2.18
N LYS A 4 -10.13 3.11 1.21
CA LYS A 4 -10.31 2.28 0.02
C LYS A 4 -9.82 0.86 0.28
N HIS A 5 -10.56 -0.12 -0.26
CA HIS A 5 -10.25 -1.54 -0.13
C HIS A 5 -10.66 -2.23 -1.44
N TYR A 6 -9.70 -2.70 -2.23
CA TYR A 6 -9.92 -3.44 -3.48
C TYR A 6 -9.30 -4.84 -3.46
N THR A 7 -8.22 -5.03 -2.72
CA THR A 7 -7.56 -6.30 -2.47
C THR A 7 -8.35 -7.09 -1.42
N SER A 8 -8.05 -8.36 -1.29
CA SER A 8 -8.54 -9.19 -0.21
C SER A 8 -7.48 -10.22 0.13
N CYS A 9 -7.26 -10.42 1.41
CA CYS A 9 -6.37 -11.47 1.87
C CYS A 9 -7.11 -12.81 2.00
N PHE A 10 -6.39 -13.90 1.76
CA PHE A 10 -6.90 -15.26 1.96
C PHE A 10 -6.25 -15.96 3.16
N LEU A 11 -6.90 -17.00 3.68
CA LEU A 11 -6.36 -17.81 4.78
C LEU A 11 -5.40 -18.87 4.24
N TYR A 12 -4.14 -18.82 4.67
CA TYR A 12 -3.14 -19.83 4.37
C TYR A 12 -3.13 -20.95 5.44
N PRO A 13 -3.00 -22.24 5.05
CA PRO A 13 -2.75 -22.77 3.70
C PRO A 13 -4.01 -23.03 2.87
N ALA A 14 -5.21 -22.80 3.41
CA ALA A 14 -6.48 -23.16 2.77
C ALA A 14 -6.71 -22.52 1.39
N GLY A 15 -6.21 -21.30 1.16
CA GLY A 15 -6.28 -20.60 -0.13
C GLY A 15 -5.11 -20.87 -1.08
N GLY A 16 -4.20 -21.80 -0.73
CA GLY A 16 -3.07 -22.19 -1.58
C GLY A 16 -1.81 -21.34 -1.34
N LYS A 17 -0.86 -21.42 -2.28
CA LYS A 17 0.35 -20.59 -2.25
C LYS A 17 0.02 -19.17 -2.72
N PRO A 18 0.54 -18.14 -2.06
CA PRO A 18 0.33 -16.77 -2.51
C PRO A 18 1.02 -16.53 -3.84
N TYR A 19 0.40 -15.69 -4.66
CA TYR A 19 0.93 -15.23 -5.94
C TYR A 19 2.19 -14.38 -5.71
N ASN A 20 3.31 -14.81 -6.30
CA ASN A 20 4.62 -14.15 -6.14
C ASN A 20 5.23 -13.66 -7.47
N GLU A 21 6.42 -13.06 -7.41
CA GLU A 21 7.13 -12.59 -8.62
C GLU A 21 7.47 -13.72 -9.61
N ASP A 22 7.79 -14.92 -9.13
CA ASP A 22 8.06 -16.07 -9.99
C ASP A 22 6.78 -16.55 -10.70
N ASP A 23 5.65 -16.54 -9.99
CA ASP A 23 4.33 -16.83 -10.55
C ASP A 23 3.96 -15.80 -11.63
N ARG A 24 4.35 -14.52 -11.46
CA ARG A 24 4.22 -13.52 -12.52
C ARG A 24 4.96 -13.97 -13.77
N LEU A 25 6.24 -14.30 -13.68
CA LEU A 25 7.04 -14.70 -14.85
C LEU A 25 6.47 -15.94 -15.53
N ALA A 26 6.06 -16.95 -14.75
CA ALA A 26 5.42 -18.16 -15.27
C ALA A 26 4.06 -17.88 -15.92
N PHE A 27 3.25 -17.02 -15.29
CA PHE A 27 1.98 -16.56 -15.84
C PHE A 27 2.19 -15.86 -17.18
N LEU A 28 3.15 -14.93 -17.25
CA LEU A 28 3.47 -14.19 -18.47
C LEU A 28 3.90 -15.10 -19.62
N ALA A 29 4.78 -16.05 -19.35
CA ALA A 29 5.21 -17.04 -20.34
C ALA A 29 4.02 -17.89 -20.82
N GLY A 30 3.18 -18.36 -19.90
CA GLY A 30 2.01 -19.17 -20.22
C GLY A 30 0.98 -18.42 -21.06
N GLN A 31 0.73 -17.14 -20.77
CA GLN A 31 -0.23 -16.32 -21.53
C GLN A 31 0.29 -15.96 -22.91
N ALA A 32 1.58 -15.64 -23.05
CA ALA A 32 2.19 -15.39 -24.36
C ALA A 32 2.02 -16.58 -25.32
N VAL A 33 2.24 -17.81 -24.81
CA VAL A 33 2.04 -19.04 -25.60
C VAL A 33 0.57 -19.26 -25.96
N LYS A 34 -0.35 -19.09 -25.01
CA LYS A 34 -1.80 -19.24 -25.26
C LYS A 34 -2.30 -18.26 -26.33
N ILE A 35 -1.91 -16.99 -26.21
CA ILE A 35 -2.24 -15.94 -27.16
C ILE A 35 -1.71 -16.30 -28.56
N LEU A 36 -0.45 -16.75 -28.67
CA LEU A 36 0.14 -17.15 -29.95
C LEU A 36 -0.65 -18.28 -30.62
N VAL A 37 -1.00 -19.33 -29.85
CA VAL A 37 -1.75 -20.50 -30.35
C VAL A 37 -3.16 -20.10 -30.80
N ILE A 38 -3.90 -19.36 -29.96
CA ILE A 38 -5.29 -18.94 -30.25
C ILE A 38 -5.32 -18.01 -31.47
N THR A 39 -4.38 -17.05 -31.52
CA THR A 39 -4.28 -16.09 -32.63
C THR A 39 -3.92 -16.80 -33.94
N GLY A 40 -2.97 -17.76 -33.90
CA GLY A 40 -2.59 -18.54 -35.07
C GLY A 40 -3.71 -19.43 -35.60
N LEU A 41 -4.47 -20.09 -34.71
CA LEU A 41 -5.65 -20.87 -35.08
C LEU A 41 -6.74 -19.98 -35.70
N ALA A 42 -7.01 -18.82 -35.09
CA ALA A 42 -7.99 -17.88 -35.59
C ALA A 42 -7.59 -17.29 -36.95
N ALA A 43 -6.31 -16.96 -37.16
CA ALA A 43 -5.79 -16.57 -38.48
C ALA A 43 -6.02 -17.66 -39.53
N GLY A 44 -5.73 -18.92 -39.19
CA GLY A 44 -5.92 -20.05 -40.09
C GLY A 44 -7.40 -20.24 -40.50
N ILE A 45 -8.32 -20.10 -39.54
CA ILE A 45 -9.77 -20.14 -39.81
C ILE A 45 -10.22 -18.93 -40.63
N GLY A 46 -9.78 -17.72 -40.25
CA GLY A 46 -10.10 -16.48 -40.96
C GLY A 46 -9.57 -16.44 -42.38
N PHE A 47 -8.48 -17.16 -42.67
CA PHE A 47 -7.93 -17.30 -44.02
C PHE A 47 -8.91 -17.94 -45.00
N LEU A 48 -9.88 -18.73 -44.51
CA LEU A 48 -10.98 -19.26 -45.33
C LEU A 48 -11.86 -18.15 -45.94
N ALA A 49 -11.87 -16.97 -45.32
CA ALA A 49 -12.54 -15.75 -45.82
C ALA A 49 -11.55 -14.78 -46.53
N GLY A 50 -10.33 -15.24 -46.84
CA GLY A 50 -9.29 -14.47 -47.49
C GLY A 50 -8.28 -13.79 -46.53
N PRO A 51 -7.25 -13.11 -47.07
CA PRO A 51 -6.18 -12.51 -46.25
C PRO A 51 -6.65 -11.49 -45.23
N VAL A 52 -7.66 -10.69 -45.58
CA VAL A 52 -8.29 -9.73 -44.65
C VAL A 52 -9.05 -10.45 -43.54
N GLY A 53 -9.74 -11.55 -43.87
CA GLY A 53 -10.41 -12.41 -42.88
C GLY A 53 -9.44 -13.04 -41.88
N ALA A 54 -8.25 -13.46 -42.33
CA ALA A 54 -7.19 -13.98 -41.44
C ALA A 54 -6.71 -12.94 -40.42
N VAL A 55 -6.46 -11.70 -40.87
CA VAL A 55 -6.01 -10.60 -40.00
C VAL A 55 -7.08 -10.22 -38.98
N LEU A 56 -8.34 -10.09 -39.42
CA LEU A 56 -9.46 -9.75 -38.53
C LEU A 56 -9.71 -10.84 -37.49
N ALA A 57 -9.72 -12.11 -37.90
CA ALA A 57 -9.94 -13.24 -36.99
C ALA A 57 -8.80 -13.37 -35.95
N ALA A 58 -7.54 -13.25 -36.37
CA ALA A 58 -6.41 -13.23 -35.46
C ALA A 58 -6.53 -12.12 -34.41
N ALA A 59 -6.83 -10.90 -34.84
CA ALA A 59 -6.88 -9.78 -33.92
C ALA A 59 -8.05 -9.87 -32.94
N ILE A 60 -9.23 -10.33 -33.37
CA ILE A 60 -10.37 -10.56 -32.46
C ILE A 60 -10.01 -11.62 -31.41
N ALA A 61 -9.40 -12.73 -31.84
CA ALA A 61 -9.03 -13.82 -30.94
C ALA A 61 -7.91 -13.42 -29.97
N TYR A 62 -6.94 -12.60 -30.43
CA TYR A 62 -5.93 -11.99 -29.58
C TYR A 62 -6.58 -11.10 -28.52
N LEU A 63 -7.48 -10.20 -28.91
CA LEU A 63 -8.12 -9.25 -28.01
C LEU A 63 -8.95 -9.97 -26.93
N ALA A 64 -9.75 -10.97 -27.31
CA ALA A 64 -10.47 -11.81 -26.36
C ALA A 64 -9.52 -12.52 -25.36
N SER A 65 -8.37 -13.00 -25.84
CA SER A 65 -7.36 -13.64 -25.00
C SER A 65 -6.68 -12.64 -24.05
N ALA A 66 -6.49 -11.39 -24.48
CA ALA A 66 -5.93 -10.32 -23.66
C ALA A 66 -6.87 -9.92 -22.51
N THR A 67 -8.18 -9.80 -22.74
CA THR A 67 -9.15 -9.55 -21.65
C THR A 67 -9.12 -10.65 -20.61
N ALA A 68 -9.19 -11.91 -21.03
CA ALA A 68 -9.13 -13.05 -20.12
C ALA A 68 -7.81 -13.08 -19.32
N THR A 69 -6.71 -12.62 -19.93
CA THR A 69 -5.42 -12.49 -19.26
C THR A 69 -5.44 -11.39 -18.21
N ILE A 70 -5.97 -10.20 -18.53
CA ILE A 70 -6.09 -9.09 -17.59
C ILE A 70 -7.00 -9.48 -16.42
N ASP A 71 -8.15 -10.09 -16.70
CA ASP A 71 -9.09 -10.55 -15.67
C ASP A 71 -8.45 -11.54 -14.71
N LYS A 72 -7.68 -12.50 -15.26
CA LYS A 72 -6.97 -13.47 -14.42
C LYS A 72 -5.85 -12.80 -13.62
N ALA A 73 -5.03 -11.97 -14.23
CA ALA A 73 -3.95 -11.27 -13.52
C ALA A 73 -4.49 -10.37 -12.40
N ALA A 74 -5.57 -9.63 -12.67
CA ALA A 74 -6.26 -8.82 -11.66
C ALA A 74 -6.86 -9.70 -10.55
N ALA A 75 -7.39 -10.88 -10.86
CA ALA A 75 -7.89 -11.79 -9.85
C ALA A 75 -6.78 -12.33 -8.93
N GLU A 76 -5.63 -12.72 -9.50
CA GLU A 76 -4.47 -13.15 -8.70
C GLU A 76 -3.95 -12.01 -7.83
N TRP A 77 -3.79 -10.81 -8.40
CA TRP A 77 -3.33 -9.63 -7.68
C TRP A 77 -4.26 -9.22 -6.54
N LEU A 78 -5.55 -9.09 -6.84
CA LEU A 78 -6.54 -8.57 -5.90
C LEU A 78 -6.96 -9.60 -4.84
N ASN A 79 -6.73 -10.91 -5.02
CA ASN A 79 -7.31 -11.91 -4.11
C ASN A 79 -6.35 -13.02 -3.67
N HIS A 80 -5.20 -13.19 -4.35
CA HIS A 80 -4.27 -14.29 -4.08
C HIS A 80 -2.84 -13.82 -3.81
N ARG A 81 -2.57 -12.51 -3.83
CA ARG A 81 -1.29 -11.93 -3.41
C ARG A 81 -1.12 -11.96 -1.89
N LEU A 82 -2.17 -11.54 -1.16
CA LEU A 82 -2.11 -11.26 0.27
C LEU A 82 -2.60 -12.45 1.11
N VAL A 83 -1.85 -12.82 2.14
CA VAL A 83 -2.23 -13.81 3.15
C VAL A 83 -2.64 -13.10 4.42
N CYS A 84 -3.82 -13.42 4.95
CA CYS A 84 -4.26 -12.84 6.22
C CYS A 84 -3.44 -13.41 7.37
N LEU A 85 -2.86 -12.53 8.19
CA LEU A 85 -2.19 -12.94 9.43
C LEU A 85 -3.20 -13.05 10.57
N ASP A 86 -4.19 -12.16 10.58
CA ASP A 86 -5.33 -12.19 11.49
C ASP A 86 -6.59 -11.64 10.79
N LYS A 87 -7.31 -12.53 10.10
CA LYS A 87 -8.44 -12.14 9.24
C LYS A 87 -9.57 -11.53 10.07
N ASP A 88 -10.16 -10.45 9.55
CA ASP A 88 -11.26 -9.70 10.18
C ASP A 88 -10.90 -9.09 11.55
N ASN A 89 -9.60 -9.04 11.90
CA ASN A 89 -9.09 -8.45 13.12
C ASN A 89 -7.93 -7.47 12.82
N PRO A 90 -8.26 -6.25 12.35
CA PRO A 90 -7.27 -5.21 12.07
C PRO A 90 -6.32 -5.01 13.25
N LYS A 91 -5.04 -4.76 12.96
CA LYS A 91 -4.03 -4.49 13.97
C LYS A 91 -3.72 -3.01 14.02
N CYS A 92 -3.33 -2.56 15.21
CA CYS A 92 -2.90 -1.21 15.46
C CYS A 92 -1.44 -1.18 15.88
N ALA A 93 -0.72 -0.16 15.42
CA ALA A 93 0.65 0.11 15.77
C ALA A 93 0.85 1.59 16.10
N VAL A 94 1.78 1.88 17.00
CA VAL A 94 2.21 3.24 17.35
C VAL A 94 3.71 3.36 17.12
N GLY A 95 4.16 4.44 16.49
CA GLY A 95 5.57 4.58 16.14
C GLY A 95 5.96 5.91 15.48
N ILE A 96 7.14 5.94 14.89
CA ILE A 96 7.71 7.09 14.17
C ILE A 96 7.82 6.75 12.68
N VAL A 97 7.41 7.66 11.81
CA VAL A 97 7.57 7.50 10.37
C VAL A 97 9.08 7.50 10.02
N SER A 98 9.58 6.40 9.45
CA SER A 98 10.98 6.23 9.00
C SER A 98 11.18 6.43 7.50
N TYR A 99 10.10 6.49 6.73
CA TYR A 99 10.14 6.70 5.30
C TYR A 99 8.98 7.60 4.86
N ASN A 100 9.25 8.62 4.05
CA ASN A 100 8.19 9.52 3.58
C ASN A 100 7.21 8.76 2.68
N PRO A 101 5.92 9.14 2.66
CA PRO A 101 4.97 8.57 1.73
C PRO A 101 5.47 8.62 0.28
N PHE A 102 5.62 7.45 -0.33
CA PHE A 102 6.11 7.27 -1.69
C PHE A 102 5.20 6.32 -2.45
N ARG A 103 5.19 6.41 -3.77
CA ARG A 103 4.45 5.47 -4.63
C ARG A 103 5.41 4.42 -5.15
N SER A 104 5.05 3.15 -5.07
CA SER A 104 5.89 2.01 -5.45
C SER A 104 6.79 2.24 -6.67
N ASP A 105 8.02 1.75 -6.57
CA ASP A 105 9.00 1.74 -7.67
C ASP A 105 8.55 0.87 -8.86
N LEU A 106 7.55 -0.01 -8.64
CA LEU A 106 6.83 -0.74 -9.70
C LEU A 106 5.93 0.18 -10.55
N GLY A 107 5.87 1.47 -10.22
CA GLY A 107 5.19 2.51 -10.99
C GLY A 107 3.68 2.38 -10.92
N ALA A 108 3.04 2.21 -12.08
CA ALA A 108 1.57 2.09 -12.14
C ALA A 108 1.05 0.67 -11.86
N PHE A 109 1.93 -0.33 -11.74
CA PHE A 109 1.54 -1.74 -11.60
C PHE A 109 1.06 -2.09 -10.19
N ASP A 110 1.82 -1.62 -9.22
CA ASP A 110 1.51 -1.63 -7.80
C ASP A 110 1.43 -0.17 -7.42
N ASN A 111 0.29 0.45 -7.70
CA ASN A 111 0.22 1.91 -7.71
C ASN A 111 -0.01 2.49 -6.32
N ASP A 112 0.10 1.67 -5.29
CA ASP A 112 -0.18 1.97 -3.89
C ASP A 112 0.82 3.02 -3.35
N GLN A 113 0.35 3.84 -2.41
CA GLN A 113 1.20 4.78 -1.70
C GLN A 113 1.49 4.22 -0.32
N TYR A 114 2.77 4.15 0.05
CA TYR A 114 3.18 3.56 1.32
C TYR A 114 4.12 4.44 2.11
N PHE A 115 4.26 4.13 3.39
CA PHE A 115 5.30 4.64 4.28
C PHE A 115 5.67 3.56 5.31
N ASP A 116 6.81 3.75 5.98
CA ASP A 116 7.29 2.84 7.01
C ASP A 116 7.24 3.48 8.39
N VAL A 117 6.96 2.66 9.41
CA VAL A 117 6.88 3.06 10.81
C VAL A 117 7.86 2.27 11.67
N VAL A 118 8.78 2.97 12.35
CA VAL A 118 9.55 2.40 13.47
C VAL A 118 8.63 2.25 14.67
N LEU A 119 8.46 1.03 15.15
CA LEU A 119 7.51 0.73 16.22
C LEU A 119 8.00 1.27 17.56
N MET A 120 7.12 1.94 18.31
CA MET A 120 7.38 2.35 19.69
C MET A 120 7.74 1.11 20.54
N PRO A 121 8.74 1.18 21.43
CA PRO A 121 9.51 2.36 21.83
C PRO A 121 10.84 2.56 21.09
N HIS A 122 11.04 1.86 19.98
CA HIS A 122 12.35 1.78 19.32
C HIS A 122 12.74 3.12 18.68
N PRO A 123 14.00 3.57 18.82
CA PRO A 123 14.48 4.81 18.22
C PRO A 123 14.75 4.65 16.72
N THR A 124 14.63 5.73 15.94
CA THR A 124 14.91 5.68 14.49
C THR A 124 16.36 5.36 14.16
N THR A 125 17.29 5.63 15.08
CA THR A 125 18.72 5.24 14.98
C THR A 125 18.93 3.73 14.96
N GLU A 126 17.93 2.97 15.41
CA GLU A 126 17.93 1.51 15.31
C GLU A 126 17.82 1.06 13.86
N ILE A 127 17.23 1.86 12.97
CA ILE A 127 16.84 1.44 11.61
C ILE A 127 17.54 2.27 10.53
N LEU A 128 17.78 3.56 10.77
CA LEU A 128 18.34 4.49 9.79
C LEU A 128 19.85 4.64 9.98
N ASN A 129 20.64 4.30 8.96
CA ASN A 129 22.07 4.58 8.92
C ASN A 129 22.32 5.99 8.36
N ALA A 130 23.03 6.84 9.09
CA ALA A 130 23.14 8.28 8.80
C ALA A 130 23.91 8.63 7.49
N GLU A 131 24.55 7.67 6.83
CA GLU A 131 25.58 7.94 5.81
C GLU A 131 25.21 7.59 4.35
N THR A 132 24.06 6.98 4.06
CA THR A 132 23.72 6.58 2.68
C THR A 132 22.34 7.07 2.26
N ASN A 133 22.25 7.53 1.01
CA ASN A 133 21.07 8.12 0.36
C ASN A 133 19.74 7.60 0.90
N GLN A 134 18.83 8.53 1.21
CA GLN A 134 17.43 8.29 1.66
C GLN A 134 16.60 7.34 0.76
N ALA A 135 17.09 6.97 -0.42
CA ALA A 135 16.47 5.99 -1.33
C ALA A 135 16.92 4.54 -1.08
N ALA A 136 17.95 4.32 -0.28
CA ALA A 136 18.36 3.01 0.19
C ALA A 136 18.31 3.07 1.71
N LEU A 137 17.28 2.46 2.30
CA LEU A 137 17.34 2.00 3.69
C LEU A 137 18.50 0.99 3.74
N ALA A 138 19.73 1.48 3.88
CA ALA A 138 20.86 0.63 4.12
C ALA A 138 20.65 0.09 5.53
N ALA A 139 20.18 -1.16 5.58
CA ALA A 139 20.30 -2.06 6.71
C ALA A 139 21.44 -1.59 7.62
N ALA A 140 21.11 -1.04 8.79
CA ALA A 140 22.08 -0.87 9.84
C ALA A 140 22.39 -2.28 10.34
N ASN A 141 23.15 -3.08 9.58
CA ASN A 141 23.51 -4.46 9.91
C ASN A 141 23.95 -4.49 11.37
N ARG A 142 23.10 -4.95 12.29
CA ARG A 142 23.42 -5.02 13.73
C ARG A 142 24.56 -6.02 13.95
N TYR A 143 24.59 -7.04 13.10
CA TYR A 143 25.50 -8.17 13.19
C TYR A 143 26.09 -8.48 11.80
N ASN A 144 27.37 -8.86 11.77
CA ASN A 144 27.96 -9.51 10.61
C ASN A 144 27.35 -10.92 10.46
N ALA A 145 27.57 -11.57 9.31
CA ALA A 145 27.10 -12.95 9.06
C ALA A 145 27.62 -13.99 10.07
N ASP A 146 28.65 -13.65 10.85
CA ASP A 146 29.21 -14.46 11.94
C ASP A 146 28.63 -14.12 13.33
N GLY A 147 27.66 -13.20 13.41
CA GLY A 147 27.02 -12.76 14.65
C GLY A 147 27.76 -11.65 15.41
N THR A 148 28.87 -11.11 14.89
CA THR A 148 29.61 -10.04 15.57
C THR A 148 28.95 -8.66 15.39
N VAL A 149 28.87 -7.89 16.48
CA VAL A 149 28.25 -6.55 16.54
C VAL A 149 28.99 -5.57 15.60
N VAL A 150 28.25 -4.89 14.71
CA VAL A 150 28.84 -3.99 13.70
C VAL A 150 28.75 -2.51 14.08
N THR A 151 27.83 -2.14 15.00
CA THR A 151 27.58 -0.74 15.37
C THR A 151 27.56 -0.53 16.88
N GLU A 152 27.84 0.70 17.32
CA GLU A 152 27.74 1.10 18.74
C GLU A 152 26.32 0.86 19.28
N PHE A 153 25.29 1.08 18.47
CA PHE A 153 23.91 0.84 18.86
C PHE A 153 23.61 -0.66 19.08
N ALA A 154 24.16 -1.53 18.24
CA ALA A 154 24.00 -2.97 18.42
C ALA A 154 24.66 -3.51 19.72
N ALA A 155 25.70 -2.84 20.22
CA ALA A 155 26.24 -3.13 21.55
C ALA A 155 25.25 -2.76 22.67
N LYS A 156 24.49 -1.68 22.51
CA LYS A 156 23.44 -1.26 23.47
C LYS A 156 22.28 -2.25 23.51
N ILE A 157 21.85 -2.77 22.34
CA ILE A 157 20.88 -3.87 22.25
C ILE A 157 21.40 -5.13 22.95
N THR A 158 22.68 -5.47 22.78
CA THR A 158 23.29 -6.64 23.43
C THR A 158 23.30 -6.50 24.96
N ALA A 159 23.51 -5.29 25.48
CA ALA A 159 23.42 -4.98 26.91
C ALA A 159 21.97 -4.96 27.43
N HIS A 160 21.00 -4.64 26.57
CA HIS A 160 19.58 -4.55 26.90
C HIS A 160 18.72 -5.36 25.93
N PRO A 161 18.78 -6.70 25.95
CA PRO A 161 18.17 -7.56 24.93
C PRO A 161 16.64 -7.47 24.87
N ALA A 162 15.99 -7.01 25.95
CA ALA A 162 14.55 -6.74 25.96
C ALA A 162 14.12 -5.60 25.01
N ASN A 163 15.05 -4.77 24.56
CA ASN A 163 14.80 -3.68 23.60
C ASN A 163 15.12 -4.07 22.16
N ASP A 164 15.42 -5.33 21.87
CA ASP A 164 15.55 -5.80 20.49
C ASP A 164 14.16 -5.84 19.84
N ILE A 165 13.89 -5.02 18.82
CA ILE A 165 12.60 -4.99 18.10
C ILE A 165 12.10 -6.37 17.66
N LEU A 166 12.98 -7.32 17.35
CA LEU A 166 12.58 -8.66 16.91
C LEU A 166 12.05 -9.55 18.06
N ASN A 167 12.47 -9.23 19.29
CA ASN A 167 12.28 -10.03 20.50
C ASN A 167 11.70 -9.22 21.67
N ASP A 168 11.14 -8.04 21.39
CA ASP A 168 10.71 -7.08 22.40
C ASP A 168 9.52 -7.58 23.25
N GLY A 169 8.80 -8.58 22.74
CA GLY A 169 7.57 -9.09 23.33
C GLY A 169 6.49 -8.01 23.46
N PHE A 170 6.55 -6.98 22.61
CA PHE A 170 5.66 -5.84 22.60
C PHE A 170 5.07 -5.62 21.21
N GLN A 171 5.56 -4.66 20.41
CA GLN A 171 5.01 -4.40 19.08
C GLN A 171 5.85 -5.05 17.99
N GLY A 172 7.19 -4.99 18.10
CA GLY A 172 8.07 -5.49 17.06
C GLY A 172 7.97 -7.00 16.87
N HIS A 173 8.01 -7.76 17.96
CA HIS A 173 7.82 -9.21 17.91
C HIS A 173 6.43 -9.59 17.35
N GLU A 174 5.37 -8.90 17.81
CA GLU A 174 3.98 -9.20 17.42
C GLU A 174 3.66 -8.83 15.97
N LEU A 175 4.25 -7.76 15.44
CA LEU A 175 3.87 -7.19 14.13
C LEU A 175 4.87 -7.49 13.02
N LEU A 176 6.14 -7.76 13.33
CA LEU A 176 7.14 -8.07 12.31
C LEU A 176 7.33 -9.58 12.12
N PHE A 177 6.95 -10.41 13.10
CA PHE A 177 7.08 -11.88 13.02
C PHE A 177 5.89 -12.63 13.65
N PRO A 178 4.64 -12.37 13.23
CA PRO A 178 3.44 -12.87 13.91
C PRO A 178 3.20 -14.38 13.83
N ARG A 179 3.77 -15.06 12.83
CA ARG A 179 3.45 -16.47 12.51
C ARG A 179 4.67 -17.30 12.11
N ASP A 180 5.04 -18.26 12.96
CA ASP A 180 6.16 -19.18 12.68
C ASP A 180 5.87 -20.15 11.53
N ASP A 181 4.61 -20.53 11.33
CA ASP A 181 4.23 -21.48 10.27
C ASP A 181 4.44 -20.90 8.87
N LEU A 182 4.05 -19.63 8.67
CA LEU A 182 4.32 -18.91 7.41
C LEU A 182 5.81 -18.68 7.19
N LYS A 183 6.56 -18.33 8.25
CA LYS A 183 8.02 -18.20 8.20
C LYS A 183 8.69 -19.46 7.63
N ASN A 184 8.24 -20.63 8.09
CA ASN A 184 8.84 -21.90 7.74
C ASN A 184 8.48 -22.36 6.32
N ASP A 185 7.28 -22.04 5.82
CA ASP A 185 6.79 -22.52 4.51
C ASP A 185 7.06 -21.52 3.38
N LEU A 186 6.79 -20.24 3.61
CA LEU A 186 6.89 -19.18 2.60
C LEU A 186 8.20 -18.39 2.69
N GLY A 187 8.86 -18.45 3.84
CA GLY A 187 10.01 -17.60 4.15
C GLY A 187 9.57 -16.20 4.55
N TYR A 188 10.31 -15.58 5.46
CA TYR A 188 10.34 -14.14 5.59
C TYR A 188 11.58 -13.59 4.90
N ALA A 189 11.61 -12.28 4.67
CA ALA A 189 12.82 -11.62 4.17
C ALA A 189 14.02 -12.15 4.98
N PRO A 190 15.12 -12.55 4.32
CA PRO A 190 16.30 -13.06 5.01
C PRO A 190 16.67 -12.12 6.13
N ALA A 191 17.13 -12.66 7.27
CA ALA A 191 17.51 -11.81 8.39
C ALA A 191 18.49 -10.73 7.89
N ASP A 192 19.44 -11.05 7.01
CA ASP A 192 20.40 -10.14 6.40
C ASP A 192 19.84 -9.11 5.40
N ASP A 193 18.60 -9.25 4.93
CA ASP A 193 17.85 -8.21 4.19
C ASP A 193 17.15 -7.27 5.19
N HIS A 194 17.95 -6.73 6.11
CA HIS A 194 17.58 -5.81 7.18
C HIS A 194 17.12 -4.42 6.65
N ALA A 195 16.83 -4.29 5.36
CA ALA A 195 16.44 -3.05 4.70
C ALA A 195 15.10 -2.49 5.22
N ARG A 196 14.30 -3.24 5.98
CA ARG A 196 13.00 -2.78 6.50
C ARG A 196 12.70 -3.34 7.89
N TRP A 197 13.27 -2.73 8.93
CA TRP A 197 12.90 -2.97 10.34
C TRP A 197 11.69 -2.13 10.78
N GLY A 198 11.08 -1.39 9.87
CA GLY A 198 9.83 -0.67 10.10
C GLY A 198 8.63 -1.51 9.64
N LEU A 199 7.49 -1.28 10.28
CA LEU A 199 6.20 -1.78 9.80
C LEU A 199 5.82 -1.02 8.52
N HIS A 200 5.62 -1.76 7.44
CA HIS A 200 5.17 -1.23 6.18
C HIS A 200 3.66 -0.94 6.21
N CYS A 201 3.24 0.24 5.77
CA CYS A 201 1.85 0.67 5.77
C CYS A 201 1.46 1.19 4.39
N GLU A 202 0.49 0.53 3.73
CA GLU A 202 0.12 0.83 2.35
C GLU A 202 -1.33 1.31 2.22
N ALA A 203 -1.51 2.48 1.61
CA ALA A 203 -2.81 2.97 1.18
C ALA A 203 -3.09 2.49 -0.25
N GLU A 204 -4.24 1.85 -0.41
CA GLU A 204 -4.52 1.07 -1.60
C GLU A 204 -4.95 1.91 -2.82
N GLY A 205 -4.33 1.62 -3.95
CA GLY A 205 -4.59 2.17 -5.27
C GLY A 205 -5.57 1.35 -6.11
N ASP A 206 -6.16 1.99 -7.11
CA ASP A 206 -7.25 1.39 -7.90
C ASP A 206 -6.81 0.78 -9.25
N PHE A 207 -5.51 0.59 -9.49
CA PHE A 207 -5.01 0.17 -10.81
C PHE A 207 -5.65 -1.12 -11.29
N TRP A 208 -5.56 -2.19 -10.52
CA TRP A 208 -5.99 -3.51 -10.96
C TRP A 208 -7.50 -3.64 -11.07
N ILE A 209 -8.25 -2.97 -10.20
CA ILE A 209 -9.71 -2.93 -10.31
C ILE A 209 -10.12 -2.14 -11.56
N LYS A 210 -9.44 -1.03 -11.88
CA LYS A 210 -9.69 -0.26 -13.11
C LYS A 210 -9.29 -1.05 -14.35
N MET A 211 -8.13 -1.68 -14.36
CA MET A 211 -7.67 -2.53 -15.47
C MET A 211 -8.68 -3.63 -15.78
N ARG A 212 -9.18 -4.31 -14.74
CA ARG A 212 -10.24 -5.32 -14.88
C ARG A 212 -11.54 -4.74 -15.44
N GLN A 213 -11.98 -3.59 -14.94
CA GLN A 213 -13.21 -2.91 -15.41
C GLN A 213 -13.10 -2.43 -16.86
N TRP A 214 -11.95 -1.92 -17.27
CA TRP A 214 -11.73 -1.35 -18.61
C TRP A 214 -11.36 -2.41 -19.65
N ALA A 215 -10.90 -3.60 -19.26
CA ALA A 215 -10.46 -4.64 -20.19
C ALA A 215 -11.47 -4.95 -21.32
N PRO A 216 -12.79 -5.07 -21.07
CA PRO A 216 -13.77 -5.28 -22.15
C PRO A 216 -13.92 -4.07 -23.07
N ALA A 217 -13.92 -2.85 -22.51
CA ALA A 217 -14.08 -1.62 -23.27
C ALA A 217 -12.87 -1.36 -24.19
N ILE A 218 -11.66 -1.63 -23.69
CA ILE A 218 -10.41 -1.60 -24.48
C ILE A 218 -10.56 -2.53 -25.69
N VAL A 219 -11.02 -3.77 -25.49
CA VAL A 219 -11.20 -4.73 -26.59
C VAL A 219 -12.22 -4.28 -27.62
N ILE A 220 -13.38 -3.79 -27.19
CA ILE A 220 -14.42 -3.30 -28.11
C ILE A 220 -13.89 -2.15 -28.97
N LEU A 221 -13.18 -1.19 -28.36
CA LEU A 221 -12.62 -0.04 -29.05
C LEU A 221 -11.51 -0.40 -30.02
N LEU A 222 -10.60 -1.29 -29.62
CA LEU A 222 -9.52 -1.77 -30.48
C LEU A 222 -10.06 -2.61 -31.65
N THR A 223 -11.09 -3.43 -31.42
CA THR A 223 -11.74 -4.20 -32.49
C THR A 223 -12.42 -3.26 -33.49
N ALA A 224 -13.17 -2.27 -33.00
CA ALA A 224 -13.83 -1.28 -33.86
C ALA A 224 -12.80 -0.46 -34.68
N ALA A 225 -11.69 -0.05 -34.06
CA ALA A 225 -10.62 0.66 -34.75
C ALA A 225 -9.95 -0.19 -35.85
N LEU A 226 -9.78 -1.50 -35.60
CA LEU A 226 -9.19 -2.42 -36.57
C LEU A 226 -10.09 -2.65 -37.78
N VAL A 227 -11.39 -2.84 -37.58
CA VAL A 227 -12.37 -3.04 -38.67
C VAL A 227 -12.38 -1.83 -39.63
N VAL A 228 -12.14 -0.63 -39.11
CA VAL A 228 -12.10 0.62 -39.90
C VAL A 228 -10.77 0.80 -40.67
N THR A 229 -9.67 0.14 -40.27
CA THR A 229 -8.30 0.46 -40.72
C THR A 229 -7.59 -0.66 -41.49
N ALA A 230 -8.26 -1.77 -41.76
CA ALA A 230 -7.72 -2.97 -42.44
C ALA A 230 -7.11 -2.72 -43.85
N ALA A 231 -7.20 -1.51 -44.40
CA ALA A 231 -6.64 -1.13 -45.70
C ALA A 231 -5.27 -0.43 -45.68
N ALA A 232 -4.71 0.01 -44.54
CA ALA A 232 -3.53 0.91 -44.57
C ALA A 232 -2.44 0.70 -43.47
N ALA A 233 -2.43 -0.44 -42.78
CA ALA A 233 -1.89 -0.52 -41.41
C ALA A 233 -0.47 -1.08 -41.19
N ALA A 234 0.34 -1.42 -42.21
CA ALA A 234 1.58 -2.19 -41.95
C ALA A 234 2.73 -1.38 -41.31
N ALA A 235 3.03 -0.17 -41.81
CA ALA A 235 4.17 0.62 -41.32
C ALA A 235 3.86 1.35 -40.00
N GLY A 236 2.63 1.83 -39.85
CA GLY A 236 2.18 2.42 -38.61
C GLY A 236 2.14 1.42 -37.46
N ALA A 237 1.76 0.17 -37.74
CA ALA A 237 1.69 -0.86 -36.71
C ALA A 237 3.04 -1.29 -36.16
N SER A 238 4.12 -1.29 -36.95
CA SER A 238 5.45 -1.63 -36.44
C SER A 238 6.03 -0.51 -35.57
N VAL A 239 5.88 0.76 -35.98
CA VAL A 239 6.32 1.93 -35.19
C VAL A 239 5.50 2.04 -33.92
N GLY A 240 4.20 1.91 -34.05
CA GLY A 240 3.29 1.86 -32.93
C GLY A 240 3.66 0.73 -31.96
N ALA A 241 3.99 -0.46 -32.47
CA ALA A 241 4.36 -1.57 -31.62
C ALA A 241 5.69 -1.36 -30.89
N ALA A 242 6.67 -0.73 -31.53
CA ALA A 242 7.91 -0.37 -30.86
C ALA A 242 7.67 0.67 -29.75
N VAL A 243 6.91 1.73 -30.02
CA VAL A 243 6.59 2.79 -29.06
C VAL A 243 5.74 2.24 -27.91
N GLY A 244 4.71 1.48 -28.24
CA GLY A 244 3.86 0.86 -27.26
C GLY A 244 4.61 -0.16 -26.43
N CYS A 245 5.51 -0.98 -26.99
CA CYS A 245 6.35 -1.84 -26.17
C CYS A 245 7.25 -1.01 -25.27
N ALA A 246 7.84 0.09 -25.73
CA ALA A 246 8.65 0.94 -24.86
C ALA A 246 7.81 1.53 -23.71
N ILE A 247 6.60 2.03 -23.99
CA ILE A 247 5.68 2.59 -22.99
C ILE A 247 5.20 1.50 -22.02
N GLY A 248 4.75 0.36 -22.51
CA GLY A 248 4.30 -0.69 -21.62
C GLY A 248 5.46 -1.37 -20.91
N SER A 249 6.66 -1.47 -21.50
CA SER A 249 7.87 -1.92 -20.78
C SER A 249 8.18 -1.02 -19.59
N PHE A 250 7.93 0.28 -19.75
CA PHE A 250 8.04 1.25 -18.67
C PHE A 250 7.00 1.03 -17.55
N PHE A 251 5.81 0.50 -17.84
CA PHE A 251 4.74 0.29 -16.84
C PHE A 251 4.64 -1.13 -16.28
N LEU A 252 4.94 -2.18 -17.05
CA LEU A 252 4.70 -3.60 -16.67
C LEU A 252 5.85 -4.52 -17.12
N GLY A 253 7.05 -3.98 -17.39
CA GLY A 253 8.19 -4.77 -17.89
C GLY A 253 7.87 -5.55 -19.17
N ALA A 254 8.31 -6.80 -19.29
CA ALA A 254 8.05 -7.61 -20.48
C ALA A 254 6.55 -7.81 -20.81
N LEU A 255 5.66 -7.84 -19.81
CA LEU A 255 4.21 -7.90 -20.03
C LEU A 255 3.72 -6.65 -20.73
N GLY A 256 4.18 -5.50 -20.26
CA GLY A 256 3.78 -4.24 -20.85
C GLY A 256 4.51 -4.01 -22.16
N CYS A 257 5.70 -4.58 -22.38
CA CYS A 257 6.21 -4.67 -23.74
C CYS A 257 5.20 -5.38 -24.64
N ALA A 258 4.64 -6.51 -24.24
CA ALA A 258 3.70 -7.27 -25.05
C ALA A 258 2.34 -6.56 -25.23
N ILE A 259 1.71 -6.13 -24.13
CA ILE A 259 0.45 -5.36 -24.16
C ILE A 259 0.65 -4.05 -24.91
N GLY A 260 1.72 -3.35 -24.56
CA GLY A 260 2.09 -2.09 -25.14
C GLY A 260 2.43 -2.22 -26.62
N SER A 261 3.24 -3.18 -27.07
CA SER A 261 3.51 -3.35 -28.51
C SER A 261 2.27 -3.68 -29.29
N PHE A 262 1.33 -4.38 -28.70
CA PHE A 262 0.08 -4.63 -29.37
C PHE A 262 -0.81 -3.38 -29.42
N LEU A 263 -1.04 -2.71 -28.28
CA LEU A 263 -1.82 -1.46 -28.20
C LEU A 263 -1.22 -0.38 -29.10
N GLY A 264 0.07 -0.16 -28.97
CA GLY A 264 0.83 0.75 -29.78
C GLY A 264 0.77 0.36 -31.24
N GLY A 265 0.91 -0.92 -31.60
CA GLY A 265 0.81 -1.35 -33.00
C GLY A 265 -0.60 -1.17 -33.58
N LEU A 266 -1.63 -1.32 -32.78
CA LEU A 266 -3.00 -1.07 -33.19
C LEU A 266 -3.27 0.44 -33.35
N LEU A 267 -2.76 1.27 -32.43
CA LEU A 267 -2.80 2.74 -32.49
C LEU A 267 -2.00 3.28 -33.67
N GLY A 268 -0.78 2.78 -33.85
CA GLY A 268 0.10 3.17 -34.93
C GLY A 268 -0.45 2.70 -36.28
N GLY A 269 -1.10 1.54 -36.36
CA GLY A 269 -1.83 1.09 -37.54
C GLY A 269 -3.04 2.00 -37.85
N ALA A 270 -3.77 2.42 -36.82
CA ALA A 270 -4.91 3.34 -36.97
C ALA A 270 -4.50 4.77 -37.34
N ILE A 271 -3.36 5.26 -36.82
CA ILE A 271 -2.76 6.56 -37.16
C ILE A 271 -2.09 6.49 -38.54
N GLY A 272 -1.40 5.39 -38.86
CA GLY A 272 -0.76 5.15 -40.16
C GLY A 272 -1.77 4.97 -41.29
N GLY A 273 -2.99 4.51 -40.98
CA GLY A 273 -4.10 4.44 -41.92
C GLY A 273 -4.90 5.74 -42.09
N ALA A 274 -4.51 6.83 -41.44
CA ALA A 274 -5.32 8.04 -41.39
C ALA A 274 -4.95 9.08 -42.47
N ILE A 275 -5.63 8.98 -43.61
CA ILE A 275 -6.37 10.15 -44.11
C ILE A 275 -7.77 10.25 -43.41
N GLY A 276 -8.17 9.28 -42.57
CA GLY A 276 -9.45 9.27 -41.82
C GLY A 276 -9.45 9.09 -40.28
N GLY A 277 -8.30 8.90 -39.62
CA GLY A 277 -8.21 8.41 -38.22
C GLY A 277 -8.15 9.44 -37.09
N ALA A 278 -8.35 10.74 -37.35
CA ALA A 278 -8.39 11.74 -36.26
C ALA A 278 -9.65 11.59 -35.37
N ALA A 279 -10.81 11.23 -35.96
CA ALA A 279 -12.07 11.14 -35.23
C ALA A 279 -12.14 9.96 -34.24
N SER A 280 -11.58 8.79 -34.60
CA SER A 280 -11.53 7.62 -33.72
C SER A 280 -10.51 7.78 -32.59
N TYR A 281 -9.35 8.38 -32.87
CA TYR A 281 -8.34 8.67 -31.85
C TYR A 281 -8.85 9.67 -30.82
N TYR A 282 -9.37 10.84 -31.25
CA TYR A 282 -9.81 11.89 -30.32
C TYR A 282 -11.18 11.62 -29.69
N GLY A 283 -12.08 10.89 -30.35
CA GLY A 283 -13.45 10.66 -29.89
C GLY A 283 -13.66 9.39 -29.06
N ALA A 284 -12.85 8.34 -29.26
CA ALA A 284 -13.11 7.03 -28.64
C ALA A 284 -11.90 6.46 -27.88
N ILE A 285 -10.69 6.63 -28.43
CA ILE A 285 -9.46 6.05 -27.85
C ILE A 285 -8.88 6.96 -26.75
N LYS A 286 -8.77 8.27 -27.01
CA LYS A 286 -8.19 9.24 -26.07
C LYS A 286 -8.90 9.24 -24.70
N PRO A 287 -10.25 9.20 -24.58
CA PRO A 287 -10.92 9.14 -23.29
C PRO A 287 -10.62 7.86 -22.50
N VAL A 288 -10.46 6.72 -23.17
CA VAL A 288 -10.11 5.45 -22.51
C VAL A 288 -8.65 5.44 -22.07
N LEU A 289 -7.73 5.94 -22.90
CA LEU A 289 -6.34 6.15 -22.46
C LEU A 289 -6.27 7.13 -21.29
N GLN A 290 -7.00 8.24 -21.34
CA GLN A 290 -7.08 9.18 -20.21
C GLN A 290 -7.69 8.54 -18.96
N GLY A 291 -8.70 7.68 -19.08
CA GLY A 291 -9.26 6.92 -17.96
C GLY A 291 -8.30 5.87 -17.39
N LEU A 292 -7.52 5.22 -18.25
CA LEU A 292 -6.46 4.27 -17.87
C LEU A 292 -5.24 4.93 -17.25
N PHE A 293 -5.00 6.22 -17.51
CA PHE A 293 -3.90 6.98 -16.90
C PHE A 293 -4.36 7.93 -15.79
N ASN A 294 -5.67 7.95 -15.48
CA ASN A 294 -6.24 8.65 -14.32
C ASN A 294 -6.57 7.66 -13.21
N ILE A 295 -5.62 6.77 -12.94
CA ILE A 295 -5.65 5.80 -11.86
C ILE A 295 -5.40 6.55 -10.55
N ASN A 296 -6.14 6.23 -9.51
CA ASN A 296 -5.90 6.73 -8.16
C ASN A 296 -4.82 5.85 -7.48
N PRO A 297 -3.63 6.41 -7.17
CA PRO A 297 -2.47 5.71 -6.62
C PRO A 297 -2.57 5.35 -5.13
N GLY A 298 -3.78 5.33 -4.58
CA GLY A 298 -3.95 5.42 -3.14
C GLY A 298 -3.45 6.78 -2.65
N ASP A 299 -4.02 7.24 -1.55
CA ASP A 299 -3.50 8.36 -0.81
C ASP A 299 -3.47 7.93 0.65
N VAL A 300 -2.35 8.09 1.33
CA VAL A 300 -2.30 7.80 2.78
C VAL A 300 -3.26 8.69 3.56
N GLU A 301 -3.63 9.86 3.02
CA GLU A 301 -4.69 10.71 3.56
C GLU A 301 -6.09 10.12 3.30
N ASP A 302 -6.24 9.22 2.32
CA ASP A 302 -7.50 8.47 2.11
C ASP A 302 -7.74 7.45 3.22
N ALA A 303 -6.79 7.16 4.12
CA ALA A 303 -7.06 6.34 5.30
C ALA A 303 -7.95 7.06 6.33
N ASN A 304 -8.20 8.36 6.17
CA ASN A 304 -9.02 9.16 7.09
C ASN A 304 -10.09 9.99 6.37
N VAL A 305 -10.63 9.51 5.24
CA VAL A 305 -11.65 10.26 4.50
C VAL A 305 -12.86 10.55 5.38
N GLY A 306 -13.12 11.84 5.60
CA GLY A 306 -14.21 12.33 6.44
C GLY A 306 -13.75 13.05 7.71
N ASP A 307 -12.49 12.90 8.09
CA ASP A 307 -11.89 13.58 9.24
C ASP A 307 -11.13 14.85 8.82
N LYS A 308 -10.70 15.64 9.82
CA LYS A 308 -9.84 16.80 9.60
C LYS A 308 -8.52 16.34 8.99
N ALA A 309 -8.14 16.96 7.87
CA ALA A 309 -6.85 16.68 7.23
C ALA A 309 -5.70 16.77 8.24
N LEU A 310 -4.89 15.71 8.30
CA LEU A 310 -3.73 15.64 9.19
C LEU A 310 -2.59 16.54 8.73
N GLY A 311 -2.66 16.99 7.48
CA GLY A 311 -1.52 17.53 6.75
C GLY A 311 -0.52 16.42 6.42
N PRO A 312 0.40 16.67 5.49
CA PRO A 312 1.24 15.61 4.93
C PRO A 312 1.98 14.84 6.01
N ILE A 313 1.94 13.51 5.93
CA ILE A 313 2.78 12.60 6.70
C ILE A 313 4.23 12.76 6.23
N ARG A 314 5.15 12.90 7.18
CA ARG A 314 6.58 13.11 6.93
C ARG A 314 7.44 12.24 7.83
N LEU A 315 8.66 12.01 7.38
CA LEU A 315 9.74 11.43 8.16
C LEU A 315 9.84 12.13 9.53
N GLY A 316 9.83 11.34 10.60
CA GLY A 316 9.91 11.82 11.98
C GLY A 316 8.56 12.16 12.62
N ASP A 317 7.46 12.15 11.87
CA ASP A 317 6.12 12.30 12.47
C ASP A 317 5.82 11.09 13.36
N HIS A 318 5.23 11.33 14.54
CA HIS A 318 4.69 10.24 15.35
C HIS A 318 3.27 9.92 14.88
N VAL A 319 3.02 8.62 14.73
CA VAL A 319 1.77 8.12 14.19
C VAL A 319 1.24 6.93 14.97
N ALA A 320 -0.09 6.83 15.01
CA ALA A 320 -0.80 5.61 15.31
C ALA A 320 -1.51 5.16 14.04
N VAL A 321 -1.33 3.91 13.64
CA VAL A 321 -1.88 3.34 12.40
C VAL A 321 -2.75 2.13 12.71
N LEU A 322 -3.80 1.94 11.92
CA LEU A 322 -4.68 0.78 11.96
C LEU A 322 -4.76 0.18 10.55
N GLY A 323 -4.63 -1.14 10.41
CA GLY A 323 -4.73 -1.78 9.11
C GLY A 323 -4.99 -3.28 9.19
N GLU A 324 -5.33 -3.89 8.06
CA GLU A 324 -5.34 -5.35 7.95
C GLU A 324 -3.90 -5.86 7.92
N HIS A 325 -3.57 -6.75 8.86
CA HIS A 325 -2.22 -7.30 8.95
C HIS A 325 -2.08 -8.48 8.00
N VAL A 326 -1.26 -8.31 6.98
CA VAL A 326 -1.10 -9.29 5.90
C VAL A 326 0.35 -9.61 5.63
N TYR A 327 0.57 -10.82 5.13
CA TYR A 327 1.80 -11.21 4.47
C TYR A 327 1.61 -11.01 2.97
N ASP A 328 2.47 -10.22 2.35
CA ASP A 328 2.44 -10.02 0.91
C ASP A 328 3.44 -10.97 0.24
N GLY A 329 2.90 -11.95 -0.49
CA GLY A 329 3.70 -12.94 -1.20
C GLY A 329 4.35 -12.44 -2.48
N TYR A 330 3.98 -11.25 -2.97
CA TYR A 330 4.59 -10.70 -4.18
C TYR A 330 6.03 -10.25 -3.94
N HIS A 331 6.30 -9.77 -2.75
CA HIS A 331 7.63 -9.39 -2.30
C HIS A 331 8.21 -10.51 -1.43
N LYS A 332 9.53 -10.53 -1.26
CA LYS A 332 10.22 -11.61 -0.54
C LYS A 332 9.97 -11.54 0.97
N GLY A 333 8.76 -11.91 1.38
CA GLY A 333 8.42 -12.30 2.73
C GLY A 333 8.28 -11.16 3.73
N TRP A 334 7.62 -10.08 3.35
CA TRP A 334 7.36 -8.96 4.27
C TRP A 334 5.92 -8.94 4.80
N HIS A 335 5.77 -8.24 5.93
CA HIS A 335 4.50 -8.03 6.61
C HIS A 335 4.13 -6.56 6.57
N GLU A 336 2.86 -6.30 6.34
CA GLU A 336 2.38 -4.95 6.12
C GLU A 336 0.96 -4.77 6.66
N PHE A 337 0.62 -3.51 6.86
CA PHE A 337 -0.76 -3.08 6.97
C PHE A 337 -1.26 -2.74 5.58
N HIS A 338 -2.04 -3.65 5.00
CA HIS A 338 -2.63 -3.50 3.68
C HIS A 338 -4.05 -4.09 3.64
N PRO A 339 -5.09 -3.27 3.41
CA PRO A 339 -5.00 -1.82 3.28
C PRO A 339 -4.75 -1.14 4.64
N LEU A 340 -4.10 0.02 4.60
CA LEU A 340 -4.09 0.99 5.68
C LEU A 340 -5.51 1.51 5.86
N MET A 341 -6.07 1.28 7.05
CA MET A 341 -7.46 1.64 7.37
C MET A 341 -7.58 3.01 8.02
N ALA A 342 -6.60 3.38 8.85
CA ALA A 342 -6.56 4.67 9.54
C ALA A 342 -5.12 5.06 9.88
N VAL A 343 -4.87 6.36 9.96
CA VAL A 343 -3.62 6.91 10.50
C VAL A 343 -3.94 8.16 11.30
N VAL A 344 -3.32 8.34 12.46
CA VAL A 344 -3.42 9.57 13.24
C VAL A 344 -2.02 10.07 13.49
N LYS A 345 -1.77 11.33 13.12
CA LYS A 345 -0.55 12.04 13.48
C LYS A 345 -0.73 12.74 14.82
N PHE A 346 0.25 12.63 15.69
CA PHE A 346 0.29 13.37 16.95
C PHE A 346 1.65 14.04 17.13
N ASP A 347 1.62 15.24 17.73
CA ASP A 347 2.80 16.11 17.75
C ASP A 347 3.93 15.50 18.59
N GLY A 348 5.09 15.35 17.96
CA GLY A 348 6.35 14.95 18.58
C GLY A 348 7.26 16.09 19.02
N ALA A 349 6.83 17.34 18.87
CA ALA A 349 7.72 18.47 19.08
C ALA A 349 8.22 18.50 20.54
N ALA A 350 9.53 18.28 20.68
CA ALA A 350 10.26 18.33 21.93
C ALA A 350 9.92 19.61 22.71
N GLY A 351 9.16 19.45 23.81
CA GLY A 351 8.91 20.54 24.74
C GLY A 351 7.52 20.55 25.38
N VAL A 352 6.48 20.01 24.74
CA VAL A 352 5.10 20.12 25.27
C VAL A 352 4.30 18.80 25.26
N ASP A 353 4.56 17.87 24.32
CA ASP A 353 3.70 16.68 24.10
C ASP A 353 4.39 15.30 24.15
N ALA A 354 5.55 15.18 24.82
CA ALA A 354 6.15 13.88 25.21
C ALA A 354 5.25 13.01 26.12
N LYS A 355 4.01 13.45 26.40
CA LYS A 355 3.00 12.71 27.15
C LYS A 355 2.41 11.56 26.34
N HIS A 356 2.42 11.63 25.01
CA HIS A 356 1.67 10.70 24.17
C HIS A 356 2.56 9.69 23.40
N TYR A 357 3.87 9.74 23.63
CA TYR A 357 4.87 8.84 23.04
C TYR A 357 5.97 8.54 24.05
N LEU A 358 6.56 7.34 23.95
CA LEU A 358 7.71 6.96 24.77
C LEU A 358 8.75 6.25 23.89
N GLN A 359 9.97 6.80 23.86
CA GLN A 359 11.10 6.20 23.15
C GLN A 359 12.13 5.70 24.16
N TRP A 360 12.76 4.56 23.86
CA TRP A 360 13.90 4.06 24.61
C TRP A 360 15.13 4.92 24.34
N ASP A 361 15.88 5.25 25.39
CA ASP A 361 17.12 6.01 25.32
C ASP A 361 18.18 5.37 26.23
N PRO A 362 19.03 4.48 25.69
CA PRO A 362 20.08 3.82 26.46
C PRO A 362 21.12 4.79 27.06
N ASP A 363 21.22 6.01 26.52
CA ASP A 363 22.18 7.02 26.98
C ASP A 363 21.52 8.11 27.84
N PHE A 364 20.28 7.87 28.31
CA PHE A 364 19.51 8.87 29.03
C PHE A 364 20.28 9.38 30.28
N PRO A 365 20.47 10.70 30.44
CA PRO A 365 21.30 11.23 31.52
C PRO A 365 20.60 11.14 32.88
N ASP A 366 21.38 10.97 33.96
CA ASP A 366 20.85 10.92 35.33
C ASP A 366 20.09 12.20 35.73
N THR A 367 20.49 13.34 35.17
CA THR A 367 19.82 14.63 35.38
C THR A 367 18.79 14.94 34.29
N GLY A 368 18.48 13.98 33.41
CA GLY A 368 17.50 14.12 32.35
C GLY A 368 16.08 14.27 32.90
N THR A 369 15.27 15.08 32.25
CA THR A 369 13.85 15.19 32.58
C THR A 369 13.08 14.10 31.84
N VAL A 370 12.55 13.13 32.58
CA VAL A 370 11.78 12.04 32.00
C VAL A 370 10.49 12.54 31.33
N PRO A 371 9.97 11.83 30.32
CA PRO A 371 8.68 12.15 29.72
C PRO A 371 7.56 12.22 30.77
N GLN A 372 6.80 13.32 30.75
CA GLN A 372 5.67 13.49 31.66
C GLN A 372 4.63 12.40 31.41
N LYS A 373 3.98 11.94 32.49
CA LYS A 373 2.92 10.94 32.36
C LYS A 373 1.65 11.51 31.72
N PRO A 374 0.95 10.72 30.90
CA PRO A 374 -0.40 11.06 30.46
C PRO A 374 -1.34 11.40 31.64
N PRO A 375 -2.35 12.26 31.43
CA PRO A 375 -3.40 12.47 32.42
C PRO A 375 -4.05 11.13 32.84
N GLY A 376 -4.17 10.90 34.15
CA GLY A 376 -4.79 9.69 34.69
C GLY A 376 -3.86 8.48 34.85
N GLU A 377 -2.60 8.57 34.39
CA GLU A 377 -1.64 7.49 34.59
C GLU A 377 -0.94 7.57 35.96
N ALA A 378 -0.76 6.41 36.61
CA ALA A 378 -0.14 6.30 37.92
C ALA A 378 1.38 6.11 37.87
N THR A 379 1.89 5.45 36.83
CA THR A 379 3.30 5.06 36.69
C THR A 379 4.19 6.28 36.52
N ASP A 380 5.16 6.47 37.40
CA ASP A 380 6.23 7.46 37.25
C ASP A 380 7.48 6.80 36.67
N LEU A 381 8.25 7.52 35.86
CA LEU A 381 9.50 7.05 35.29
C LEU A 381 10.69 7.68 36.00
N ALA A 382 11.77 6.92 36.15
CA ALA A 382 13.09 7.40 36.54
C ALA A 382 14.04 7.41 35.34
N ALA A 383 15.18 8.10 35.47
CA ALA A 383 16.22 8.11 34.45
C ALA A 383 16.72 6.69 34.11
N GLN A 384 16.80 5.81 35.11
CA GLN A 384 17.18 4.41 34.90
C GLN A 384 16.16 3.64 34.05
N ASP A 385 14.86 3.93 34.22
CA ASP A 385 13.82 3.28 33.41
C ASP A 385 13.95 3.62 31.92
N MET A 386 14.38 4.86 31.61
CA MET A 386 14.65 5.28 30.24
C MET A 386 15.83 4.52 29.62
N ARG A 387 16.87 4.23 30.40
CA ARG A 387 18.04 3.44 29.96
C ARG A 387 17.73 1.96 29.82
N ASP A 388 16.97 1.40 30.76
CA ASP A 388 16.60 -0.01 30.75
C ASP A 388 15.54 -0.32 29.68
N GLY A 389 14.72 0.66 29.30
CA GLY A 389 13.67 0.52 28.30
C GLY A 389 12.67 -0.58 28.68
N LEU A 390 12.32 -1.46 27.76
CA LEU A 390 11.41 -2.59 27.98
C LEU A 390 11.92 -3.62 29.01
N GLY A 391 13.18 -3.51 29.45
CA GLY A 391 13.70 -4.23 30.62
C GLY A 391 13.19 -3.68 31.96
N SER A 392 12.73 -2.42 32.00
CA SER A 392 12.06 -1.83 33.17
C SER A 392 10.55 -2.09 33.12
N ALA A 393 10.00 -2.54 34.25
CA ALA A 393 8.56 -2.73 34.41
C ALA A 393 7.77 -1.41 34.30
N ALA A 394 8.32 -0.29 34.79
CA ALA A 394 7.67 1.02 34.74
C ALA A 394 7.61 1.55 33.30
N PHE A 395 8.72 1.45 32.57
CA PHE A 395 8.80 1.82 31.17
C PHE A 395 7.85 0.97 30.30
N ARG A 396 7.89 -0.37 30.45
CA ARG A 396 6.99 -1.29 29.75
C ARG A 396 5.52 -0.97 30.01
N THR A 397 5.14 -0.75 31.27
CA THR A 397 3.76 -0.38 31.63
C THR A 397 3.32 0.91 30.95
N ARG A 398 4.20 1.91 30.88
CA ARG A 398 3.92 3.16 30.16
C ARG A 398 3.71 2.93 28.66
N CYS A 399 4.58 2.15 28.01
CA CYS A 399 4.43 1.78 26.59
C CYS A 399 3.09 1.08 26.32
N GLU A 400 2.72 0.12 27.16
CA GLU A 400 1.45 -0.60 27.03
C GLU A 400 0.24 0.32 27.20
N ASN A 401 0.27 1.25 28.15
CA ASN A 401 -0.81 2.22 28.35
C ASN A 401 -0.96 3.18 27.16
N LEU A 402 0.15 3.68 26.62
CA LEU A 402 0.17 4.55 25.44
C LEU A 402 -0.36 3.82 24.21
N ARG A 403 0.15 2.62 23.92
CA ARG A 403 -0.35 1.77 22.82
C ARG A 403 -1.84 1.49 22.97
N ARG A 404 -2.27 1.06 24.16
CA ARG A 404 -3.69 0.76 24.43
C ARG A 404 -4.58 1.97 24.20
N THR A 405 -4.16 3.16 24.63
CA THR A 405 -4.94 4.39 24.47
C THR A 405 -5.13 4.72 23.00
N TRP A 406 -4.05 4.77 22.22
CA TRP A 406 -4.13 5.07 20.78
C TRP A 406 -4.91 4.01 20.01
N CYS A 407 -4.63 2.74 20.29
CA CYS A 407 -5.28 1.65 19.59
C CYS A 407 -6.77 1.53 19.94
N ALA A 408 -7.16 1.77 21.20
CA ALA A 408 -8.58 1.81 21.56
C ALA A 408 -9.31 2.93 20.80
N MET A 409 -8.72 4.12 20.71
CA MET A 409 -9.33 5.23 19.94
C MET A 409 -9.52 4.89 18.46
N LEU A 410 -8.51 4.27 17.83
CA LEU A 410 -8.60 3.84 16.44
C LEU A 410 -9.63 2.71 16.26
N HIS A 411 -9.65 1.71 17.14
CA HIS A 411 -10.65 0.63 17.07
C HIS A 411 -12.07 1.15 17.27
N ASP A 412 -12.29 2.03 18.26
CA ASP A 412 -13.61 2.61 18.55
C ASP A 412 -14.13 3.42 17.35
N ALA A 413 -13.26 4.16 16.65
CA ALA A 413 -13.64 4.87 15.43
C ALA A 413 -14.09 3.93 14.30
N PHE A 414 -13.59 2.70 14.29
CA PHE A 414 -13.91 1.69 13.27
C PHE A 414 -15.02 0.73 13.67
N ASP A 415 -15.46 0.76 14.93
CA ASP A 415 -16.51 -0.07 15.46
C ASP A 415 -17.84 0.13 14.68
N PRO A 416 -18.54 -0.96 14.30
CA PRO A 416 -19.79 -0.87 13.54
C PRO A 416 -20.87 -0.03 14.23
N GLU A 417 -20.96 -0.08 15.56
CA GLU A 417 -21.93 0.71 16.33
C GLU A 417 -21.55 2.18 16.34
N THR A 418 -20.26 2.51 16.49
CA THR A 418 -19.77 3.89 16.34
C THR A 418 -20.12 4.45 14.96
N LYS A 419 -19.78 3.71 13.88
CA LYS A 419 -20.11 4.12 12.49
C LYS A 419 -21.60 4.27 12.28
N ARG A 420 -22.41 3.34 12.78
CA ARG A 420 -23.88 3.40 12.70
C ARG A 420 -24.41 4.64 13.42
N THR A 421 -23.87 4.94 14.60
CA THR A 421 -24.26 6.10 15.42
C THR A 421 -23.88 7.41 14.73
N GLN A 422 -22.67 7.51 14.18
CA GLN A 422 -22.20 8.68 13.41
C GLN A 422 -23.04 8.96 12.14
N GLN A 423 -23.64 7.94 11.54
CA GLN A 423 -24.57 8.11 10.41
C GLN A 423 -25.97 8.57 10.82
N GLY A 424 -26.30 8.51 12.11
CA GLY A 424 -27.58 8.95 12.65
C GLY A 424 -27.81 10.45 12.47
N LEU A 425 -29.06 10.85 12.21
CA LEU A 425 -29.43 12.26 11.99
C LEU A 425 -29.06 13.17 13.17
N GLU A 426 -29.05 12.64 14.40
CA GLU A 426 -28.69 13.38 15.61
C GLU A 426 -27.18 13.65 15.75
N GLN A 427 -26.36 12.87 15.04
CA GLN A 427 -24.89 13.01 15.04
C GLN A 427 -24.37 13.69 13.78
N ARG A 428 -25.26 13.99 12.82
CA ARG A 428 -24.97 14.77 11.62
C ARG A 428 -25.08 16.25 11.93
N TRP A 429 -24.00 16.80 12.45
CA TRP A 429 -23.91 18.24 12.73
C TRP A 429 -23.57 19.00 11.45
N THR A 430 -24.46 19.87 10.98
CA THR A 430 -24.14 20.87 9.95
C THR A 430 -23.22 21.96 10.51
N ILE A 431 -23.30 22.18 11.82
CA ILE A 431 -22.51 23.12 12.64
C ILE A 431 -22.27 22.41 13.97
N HIS A 432 -21.03 22.14 14.32
CA HIS A 432 -20.64 21.41 15.53
C HIS A 432 -20.60 22.36 16.74
N PRO A 433 -21.48 22.23 17.75
CA PRO A 433 -21.68 23.25 18.79
C PRO A 433 -20.44 23.63 19.60
N MET A 434 -19.51 22.68 19.77
CA MET A 434 -18.24 22.87 20.48
C MET A 434 -17.09 23.40 19.59
N VAL A 435 -17.19 23.27 18.26
CA VAL A 435 -16.12 23.66 17.33
C VAL A 435 -16.47 24.98 16.64
N ASP A 436 -17.72 25.11 16.23
CA ASP A 436 -18.24 26.27 15.50
C ASP A 436 -18.89 27.31 16.42
N GLY A 437 -18.93 27.04 17.73
CA GLY A 437 -19.40 27.96 18.76
C GLY A 437 -20.91 28.22 18.69
N CYS A 438 -21.71 27.42 19.38
CA CYS A 438 -23.05 27.86 19.72
C CYS A 438 -22.99 28.81 20.92
N ILE A 439 -23.19 30.11 20.70
CA ILE A 439 -23.64 30.99 21.79
C ILE A 439 -25.05 30.52 22.16
N PRO A 440 -25.32 30.07 23.40
CA PRO A 440 -26.68 29.77 23.81
C PRO A 440 -27.52 31.01 23.59
N HIS A 441 -28.62 30.91 22.82
CA HIS A 441 -29.59 31.99 22.76
C HIS A 441 -30.04 32.29 24.19
N GLU A 442 -29.68 33.47 24.70
CA GLU A 442 -30.24 33.99 25.95
C GLU A 442 -31.76 33.85 25.87
N ARG A 443 -32.36 33.21 26.89
CA ARG A 443 -33.82 33.14 26.98
C ARG A 443 -34.37 34.57 26.83
N PRO A 444 -35.31 34.82 25.89
CA PRO A 444 -35.97 36.11 25.86
C PRO A 444 -36.58 36.38 27.24
N PRO A 445 -36.47 37.61 27.77
CA PRO A 445 -37.02 37.94 29.07
C PRO A 445 -38.52 37.59 29.08
N GLY A 446 -38.95 36.94 30.17
CA GLY A 446 -40.34 36.53 30.33
C GLY A 446 -41.29 37.73 30.19
N PRO A 447 -42.54 37.50 29.76
CA PRO A 447 -43.49 38.58 29.50
C PRO A 447 -43.65 39.47 30.74
N HIS A 448 -43.44 40.78 30.56
CA HIS A 448 -43.78 41.77 31.56
C HIS A 448 -45.29 41.74 31.80
N ILE A 449 -45.70 41.34 32.99
CA ILE A 449 -47.05 41.57 33.51
C ILE A 449 -47.03 42.97 34.14
N GLY A 450 -47.67 43.92 33.49
CA GLY A 450 -47.84 45.30 33.93
C GLY A 450 -48.98 45.94 33.17
#